data_AF-A0A3C7W245-F1
#
_entry.id   AF-A0A3C7W245-F1
#
_cell.length_a   1.000
_cell.length_b   1.000
_cell.length_c   1.000
_cell.angle_alpha   90.00
_cell.angle_beta   90.00
_cell.angle_gamma   90.00
#
_symmetry.space_group_name_H-M   'P 1'
#
loop_
_entity.id
_entity.type
_entity.pdbx_description
1 polymer ?
#
loop_
_entity_poly.entity_id
_entity_poly.type
_entity_poly.pdbx_seq_one_letter_code
_entity_poly.pdbx_strand_id
1 'polypeptide(L)' 'GYGSHMCLGQHLATLEVSCFFRELLPRLEEIELAGDPEWIKAIFVGGLRSLPVRYRLR' A
#
# COMPACT_ATOMS: atom_id res chain seq x y z
N GLY A 1 -7.82 -9.06 -11.98
CA GLY A 1 -8.39 -9.39 -13.31
C GLY A 1 -8.38 -10.90 -13.49
N TYR A 2 -9.02 -11.43 -14.54
CA TYR A 2 -9.07 -12.87 -14.81
C TYR A 2 -8.94 -13.16 -16.31
N GLY A 3 -8.69 -14.42 -16.67
CA GLY A 3 -8.63 -14.88 -18.06
C GLY A 3 -7.27 -14.68 -18.72
N SER A 4 -7.23 -14.59 -20.04
CA SER A 4 -6.01 -14.51 -20.86
C SER A 4 -5.12 -13.29 -20.54
N HIS A 5 -5.69 -12.25 -19.93
CA HIS A 5 -5.00 -11.03 -19.54
C HIS A 5 -4.89 -10.88 -18.02
N MET A 6 -4.86 -12.00 -17.28
CA MET A 6 -4.52 -11.96 -15.86
C MET A 6 -3.16 -11.27 -15.68
N CYS A 7 -3.06 -10.45 -14.63
CA CYS A 7 -1.80 -9.80 -14.28
C CYS A 7 -0.72 -10.85 -14.06
N LEU A 8 0.25 -10.90 -14.98
CA LEU A 8 1.42 -11.77 -14.88
C LEU A 8 2.18 -11.54 -13.55
N GLY A 9 2.18 -10.30 -13.07
CA GLY A 9 2.82 -9.91 -11.81
C GLY A 9 1.98 -10.13 -10.55
N GLN A 10 0.77 -10.71 -10.60
CA GLN A 10 -0.11 -10.81 -9.44
C GLN A 10 0.55 -11.52 -8.25
N HIS A 11 1.25 -12.62 -8.53
CA HIS A 11 1.94 -13.39 -7.50
C HIS A 11 3.15 -12.62 -6.95
N LEU A 12 3.90 -11.91 -7.80
CA LEU A 12 5.00 -11.07 -7.37
C LEU A 12 4.51 -9.94 -6.46
N ALA A 13 3.49 -9.19 -6.88
CA ALA A 13 2.91 -8.10 -6.08
C ALA A 13 2.42 -8.60 -4.70
N THR A 14 1.82 -9.79 -4.66
CA THR A 14 1.38 -10.41 -3.40
C THR A 14 2.58 -10.72 -2.49
N LEU A 15 3.66 -11.27 -3.05
CA LEU A 15 4.91 -11.53 -2.32
C LEU A 15 5.55 -10.24 -1.82
N GLU A 16 5.64 -9.21 -2.66
CA GLU A 16 6.20 -7.90 -2.30
C GLU A 16 5.47 -7.26 -1.13
N VAL A 17 4.13 -7.22 -1.17
CA VAL A 17 3.31 -6.71 -0.07
C VAL A 17 3.51 -7.53 1.20
N SER A 18 3.57 -8.85 1.06
CA SER A 18 3.79 -9.76 2.20
C SER A 18 5.17 -9.54 2.84
N CYS A 19 6.22 -9.39 2.04
CA CYS A 19 7.58 -9.10 2.51
C CYS A 19 7.67 -7.72 3.16
N PHE A 20 7.06 -6.70 2.54
CA PHE A 20 7.01 -5.35 3.08
C PHE A 20 6.41 -5.30 4.49
N PHE A 21 5.21 -5.88 4.67
CA PHE A 21 4.57 -5.88 5.99
C PHE A 21 5.26 -6.79 6.99
N ARG A 22 5.89 -7.89 6.55
CA ARG A 22 6.68 -8.76 7.42
C ARG A 22 7.85 -8.02 8.07
N GLU A 23 8.51 -7.11 7.33
CA GLU A 23 9.62 -6.32 7.86
C GLU A 23 9.15 -5.07 8.61
N LEU A 24 8.05 -4.45 8.17
CA LEU A 24 7.55 -3.22 8.77
C LEU A 24 6.86 -3.46 10.12
N LEU A 25 5.92 -4.40 10.19
CA LEU A 25 5.05 -4.59 11.37
C LEU A 25 5.83 -4.91 12.66
N PRO A 26 6.92 -5.70 12.65
CA PRO A 26 7.73 -5.92 13.85
C PRO A 26 8.51 -4.69 14.30
N ARG A 27 8.58 -3.60 13.53
CA ARG A 27 9.24 -2.35 13.93
C ARG A 27 8.23 -1.24 14.20
N LEU A 28 7.02 -1.37 13.69
CA LEU A 28 5.96 -0.38 13.83
C LEU A 28 5.25 -0.53 15.18
N GLU A 29 5.37 0.47 16.04
CA GLU A 29 4.64 0.50 17.31
C GLU A 29 3.26 1.15 17.17
N GLU A 30 3.20 2.26 16.43
CA GLU A 30 1.98 3.03 16.24
C GLU A 30 1.99 3.70 14.87
N ILE A 31 0.80 3.82 14.28
CA ILE A 31 0.57 4.61 13.08
C ILE A 31 -0.82 5.24 13.16
N GLU A 32 -0.90 6.53 12.87
CA GLU A 32 -2.15 7.29 12.85
C GLU A 32 -2.16 8.27 11.67
N LEU A 33 -3.36 8.69 11.26
CA LEU A 33 -3.52 9.71 10.22
C LEU A 33 -3.12 11.07 10.79
N ALA A 34 -2.27 11.78 10.06
CA ALA A 34 -1.79 13.11 10.42
C ALA A 34 -2.44 14.23 9.58
N GLY A 35 -3.50 13.90 8.84
CA GLY A 35 -4.23 14.81 7.95
C GLY A 35 -5.16 14.04 7.02
N ASP A 36 -5.88 14.79 6.19
CA ASP A 36 -6.82 14.20 5.24
C ASP A 36 -6.10 13.52 4.06
N PRO A 37 -6.51 12.31 3.66
CA PRO A 37 -5.98 11.66 2.47
C PRO A 37 -6.39 12.41 1.19
N GLU A 38 -5.46 12.55 0.26
CA GLU A 38 -5.76 13.07 -1.08
C GLU A 38 -5.82 11.94 -2.09
N TRP A 39 -6.89 11.86 -2.88
CA TRP A 39 -7.05 10.85 -3.92
C TRP A 39 -6.52 11.32 -5.27
N ILE A 40 -5.97 10.39 -6.05
CA ILE A 40 -5.60 10.65 -7.44
C ILE A 40 -6.89 10.86 -8.24
N LYS A 41 -6.98 11.98 -8.97
CA LYS A 41 -8.04 12.23 -9.96
C LYS A 41 -7.72 11.52 -11.27
N ALA A 42 -7.91 10.20 -11.31
CA ALA A 42 -7.70 9.39 -12.50
C ALA A 42 -8.85 8.38 -12.69
N ILE A 43 -9.16 8.06 -13.94
CA ILE A 43 -10.21 7.10 -14.32
C ILE A 43 -9.68 5.65 -14.47
N PHE A 44 -8.36 5.47 -14.41
CA PHE A 44 -7.70 4.19 -14.68
C PHE A 44 -6.99 3.63 -13.45
N VAL A 45 -6.08 4.41 -12.86
CA VAL A 45 -5.36 4.02 -11.64
C VAL A 45 -6.05 4.62 -10.42
N GLY A 46 -6.61 3.76 -9.57
CA GLY A 46 -7.11 4.15 -8.25
C GLY A 46 -5.98 4.16 -7.21
N GLY A 47 -5.87 5.25 -6.45
CA GLY A 47 -4.85 5.35 -5.41
C GLY A 47 -4.85 6.69 -4.69
N LEU A 48 -4.09 6.74 -3.60
CA LEU A 48 -3.85 7.95 -2.84
C LEU A 48 -2.69 8.73 -3.47
N ARG A 49 -2.93 10.02 -3.72
CA ARG A 49 -1.89 10.99 -4.07
C ARG A 49 -1.02 11.30 -2.86
N SER A 50 -1.65 11.45 -1.70
CA SER A 50 -0.99 11.72 -0.43
C SER A 50 -1.76 11.04 0.70
N LEU A 51 -1.03 10.44 1.64
CA LEU A 51 -1.57 9.89 2.87
C LEU A 51 -0.67 10.36 4.03
N PRO A 52 -0.99 11.53 4.65
CA PRO A 52 -0.22 12.02 5.78
C PRO A 52 -0.35 11.06 6.97
N VAL A 53 0.75 10.54 7.46
CA VAL A 53 0.78 9.65 8.63
C VAL A 53 1.83 10.10 9.63
N ARG A 54 1.52 9.91 10.92
CA ARG A 54 2.49 9.95 12.01
C ARG A 54 2.66 8.52 12.51
N TYR A 55 3.90 8.12 12.76
CA TYR A 55 4.20 6.78 13.21
C TYR A 55 5.32 6.79 14.24
N ARG A 56 5.39 5.71 15.03
CA ARG A 56 6.50 5.44 15.93
C ARG A 56 7.07 4.06 15.62
N LEU A 57 8.40 4.01 15.56
CA LEU A 57 9.13 2.76 15.42
C LEU A 57 9.84 2.42 16.73
N ARG A 58 10.07 1.14 16.94
CA ARG A 58 10.96 0.60 17.96
C ARG A 58 12.31 0.19 17.40
#